data_AF-A0A7Y8HLH7-F1
#
_entry.id   AF-A0A7Y8HLH7-F1
#
_cell.length_a   1.000
_cell.length_b   1.000
_cell.length_c   1.000
_cell.angle_alpha   90.00
_cell.angle_beta   90.00
_cell.angle_gamma   90.00
#
_symmetry.space_group_name_H-M   'P 1'
#
loop_
_entity.id
_entity.type
_entity.pdbx_description
1 polymer ?
#
loop_
_entity_poly.entity_id
_entity_poly.type
_entity_poly.pdbx_seq_one_letter_code
_entity_poly.pdbx_strand_id
1 'polypeptide(L)'
;MLFNSYEFIFLFLPIMFFGYFYLTSKRLIVGSKVWLVGGSLFFYSWWNVIYLPLLLGSMIFNYLVGKSLEHKATKYMLTFGIV
;
A
#
# COMPACT_ATOMS: atom_id res chain seq x y z
N MET A 1 -3.37 14.00 -3.78
CA MET A 1 -4.77 14.42 -3.79
C MET A 1 -5.31 14.17 -2.39
N LEU A 2 -6.20 15.01 -1.88
CA LEU A 2 -6.95 14.65 -0.67
C LEU A 2 -8.07 13.69 -1.07
N PHE A 3 -8.49 12.80 -0.17
CA PHE A 3 -9.62 11.91 -0.40
C PHE A 3 -10.92 12.67 -0.71
N ASN A 4 -11.07 13.89 -0.18
CA ASN A 4 -12.22 14.77 -0.42
C ASN A 4 -12.06 15.67 -1.66
N SER A 5 -10.98 15.53 -2.42
CA SER A 5 -10.77 16.34 -3.62
C SER A 5 -11.61 15.83 -4.80
N TYR A 6 -12.13 16.76 -5.60
CA TYR A 6 -12.90 16.42 -6.81
C TYR A 6 -12.09 15.58 -7.79
N GLU A 7 -10.79 15.83 -7.90
CA GLU A 7 -9.89 15.06 -8.76
C GLU A 7 -9.79 13.59 -8.32
N PHE A 8 -9.83 13.32 -7.01
CA PHE A 8 -9.85 11.95 -6.51
C PHE A 8 -11.15 11.23 -6.85
N ILE A 9 -12.30 11.88 -6.63
CA ILE A 9 -13.62 11.27 -6.80
C ILE A 9 -13.96 11.06 -8.27
N PHE A 10 -13.70 12.05 -9.12
CA PHE A 10 -14.14 12.04 -10.52
C PHE A 10 -13.08 11.55 -11.51
N LEU A 11 -11.79 11.60 -11.15
CA LEU A 11 -10.71 11.13 -12.02
C LEU A 11 -10.10 9.84 -11.48
N PHE A 12 -9.51 9.89 -10.29
CA PHE A 12 -8.72 8.78 -9.76
C PHE A 12 -9.57 7.52 -9.54
N LEU A 13 -10.69 7.64 -8.83
CA LEU A 13 -11.58 6.50 -8.52
C LEU A 13 -12.08 5.77 -9.79
N PRO A 14 -12.65 6.47 -10.79
CA PRO A 14 -13.09 5.83 -12.03
C PRO A 14 -11.94 5.17 -12.79
N ILE A 15 -10.80 5.84 -12.92
CA ILE A 15 -9.61 5.29 -13.61
C ILE A 15 -9.14 4.02 -12.90
N MET A 16 -9.03 4.04 -11.58
CA MET A 16 -8.62 2.88 -10.80
C MET A 16 -9.61 1.73 -10.91
N PHE A 17 -10.90 2.02 -10.83
CA PHE A 17 -11.98 1.04 -10.96
C PHE A 17 -11.99 0.39 -12.35
N PHE A 18 -12.11 1.19 -13.41
CA PHE A 18 -12.16 0.65 -14.78
C PHE A 18 -10.87 -0.05 -15.16
N GLY A 19 -9.70 0.48 -14.79
CA GLY A 19 -8.42 -0.18 -15.02
C GLY A 19 -8.35 -1.55 -14.35
N TYR A 20 -8.75 -1.66 -13.07
CA TYR A 20 -8.76 -2.94 -12.36
C TYR A 20 -9.67 -3.98 -13.02
N PHE A 21 -10.92 -3.62 -13.33
CA PHE A 21 -11.86 -4.55 -13.96
C PHE A 21 -11.44 -4.90 -15.39
N TYR A 22 -10.84 -3.98 -16.13
CA TYR A 22 -10.30 -4.24 -17.46
C TYR A 22 -9.15 -5.25 -17.42
N LEU A 23 -8.17 -5.07 -16.53
CA LEU A 23 -7.06 -6.03 -16.38
C LEU A 23 -7.55 -7.39 -15.86
N THR A 24 -8.55 -7.39 -14.96
CA THR A 24 -9.14 -8.62 -14.43
C THR A 24 -9.90 -9.38 -15.51
N SER A 25 -10.64 -8.68 -16.38
CA SER A 25 -11.34 -9.25 -17.54
C SER A 25 -10.37 -9.96 -18.50
N LYS A 26 -9.14 -9.45 -18.63
CA LYS A 26 -8.07 -10.07 -19.43
C LYS A 26 -7.37 -11.25 -18.73
N ARG A 27 -7.88 -11.71 -17.58
CA ARG A 27 -7.25 -12.72 -16.70
C ARG A 27 -5.86 -12.32 -16.18
N LEU A 28 -5.49 -11.04 -16.27
CA LEU A 28 -4.23 -10.51 -15.75
C LEU A 28 -4.37 -10.18 -14.26
N ILE A 29 -4.55 -11.21 -13.44
CA ILE A 29 -4.77 -11.04 -11.99
C ILE A 29 -3.59 -10.32 -11.34
N VAL A 30 -2.35 -10.69 -11.72
CA VAL A 30 -1.13 -10.04 -11.20
C VAL A 30 -1.06 -8.59 -11.66
N GLY A 31 -1.34 -8.31 -12.93
CA GLY A 31 -1.38 -6.94 -13.46
C GLY A 31 -2.42 -6.07 -12.75
N SER A 32 -3.59 -6.64 -12.44
CA SER A 32 -4.67 -5.94 -11.72
C SER A 32 -4.24 -5.56 -10.29
N LYS A 33 -3.50 -6.44 -9.61
CA LYS A 33 -2.91 -6.14 -8.30
C LYS A 33 -1.84 -5.05 -8.40
N VAL A 34 -0.93 -5.15 -9.39
CA VAL A 34 0.10 -4.13 -9.63
C VAL A 34 -0.53 -2.78 -9.96
N TRP A 35 -1.63 -2.75 -10.71
CA TRP A 35 -2.39 -1.53 -10.98
C TRP A 35 -2.88 -0.88 -9.68
N LEU A 36 -3.54 -1.65 -8.81
CA LEU A 36 -4.02 -1.14 -7.52
C LEU A 36 -2.89 -0.63 -6.61
N VAL A 37 -1.78 -1.38 -6.53
CA VAL A 37 -0.61 -0.98 -5.73
C VAL A 37 0.07 0.25 -6.32
N GLY A 38 0.24 0.32 -7.65
CA GLY A 38 0.80 1.49 -8.32
C GLY A 38 -0.07 2.73 -8.11
N GLY A 39 -1.39 2.58 -8.25
CA GLY A 39 -2.35 3.66 -8.01
C GLY A 39 -2.33 4.14 -6.56
N SER A 40 -2.24 3.23 -5.59
CA SER A 40 -2.16 3.62 -4.17
C SER A 40 -0.85 4.36 -3.88
N LEU A 41 0.30 3.86 -4.36
CA LEU A 41 1.58 4.55 -4.21
C LEU A 41 1.57 5.95 -4.83
N PHE A 42 0.98 6.10 -6.03
CA PHE A 42 0.82 7.39 -6.70
C PHE A 42 -0.06 8.35 -5.89
N PHE A 43 -1.20 7.85 -5.37
CA PHE A 43 -2.08 8.64 -4.51
C PHE A 43 -1.34 9.14 -3.25
N TYR A 44 -0.55 8.27 -2.61
CA TYR A 44 0.23 8.61 -1.43
C TYR A 44 1.39 9.58 -1.71
N SER A 45 2.04 9.51 -2.87
CA SER A 45 3.14 10.43 -3.21
C SER A 45 2.70 11.77 -3.80
N TRP A 46 1.43 11.94 -4.14
CA TRP A 46 0.93 13.19 -4.72
C TRP A 46 1.14 14.42 -3.81
N TRP A 47 1.11 14.26 -2.49
CA TRP A 47 1.30 15.38 -1.57
C TRP A 47 2.77 15.64 -1.24
N ASN A 48 3.57 14.59 -1.06
CA ASN A 48 5.02 14.71 -0.90
C ASN A 48 5.67 13.34 -1.14
N VAL A 49 6.48 13.26 -2.20
CA VAL A 49 7.16 12.03 -2.63
C VAL A 49 8.09 11.48 -1.54
N ILE A 50 8.56 12.31 -0.60
CA ILE A 50 9.47 11.91 0.49
C ILE A 50 8.78 11.00 1.51
N TYR A 51 7.46 11.07 1.68
CA TYR A 51 6.74 10.17 2.59
C TYR A 51 6.59 8.76 2.02
N LEU A 52 6.73 8.57 0.70
CA LEU A 52 6.62 7.25 0.08
C LEU A 52 7.74 6.29 0.51
N PRO A 53 9.04 6.66 0.40
CA PRO A 53 10.15 5.85 0.90
C PRO A 53 10.05 5.63 2.41
N LEU A 54 9.57 6.61 3.18
CA LEU A 54 9.42 6.49 4.62
C LEU A 54 8.36 5.45 4.99
N LEU A 55 7.21 5.48 4.31
CA LEU A 55 6.09 4.56 4.53
C LEU A 55 6.42 3.15 4.04
N LEU A 56 7.05 3.03 2.87
CA LEU A 56 7.56 1.75 2.36
C LEU A 56 8.66 1.18 3.27
N GLY A 57 9.60 2.01 3.72
CA GLY A 57 10.65 1.61 4.65
C GLY A 57 10.07 1.11 5.98
N SER A 58 9.09 1.83 6.53
CA SER A 58 8.35 1.41 7.72
C SER A 58 7.59 0.09 7.51
N MET A 59 6.90 -0.08 6.39
CA MET A 59 6.19 -1.34 6.08
C MET A 59 7.16 -2.51 5.94
N ILE A 60 8.27 -2.33 5.23
CA ILE A 60 9.30 -3.38 5.05
C ILE A 60 9.92 -3.72 6.40
N PHE A 61 10.28 -2.72 7.20
CA PHE A 61 10.85 -2.94 8.53
C PHE A 61 9.86 -3.71 9.43
N ASN A 62 8.61 -3.26 9.51
CA ASN A 62 7.56 -3.95 10.27
C ASN A 62 7.31 -5.37 9.75
N TYR A 63 7.32 -5.59 8.45
CA TYR A 63 7.14 -6.91 7.85
C TYR A 63 8.31 -7.85 8.18
N LEU A 64 9.55 -7.36 8.13
CA LEU A 64 10.74 -8.14 8.50
C LEU A 64 10.75 -8.48 9.99
N VAL A 65 10.41 -7.52 10.85
CA VAL A 65 10.27 -7.73 12.30
C VAL A 65 9.14 -8.73 12.58
N GLY A 66 7.98 -8.58 11.94
CA GLY A 66 6.83 -9.49 12.02
C GLY A 66 7.15 -10.91 11.56
N LYS A 67 7.89 -11.07 10.46
CA LYS A 67 8.32 -12.39 9.97
C LYS A 67 9.35 -13.04 10.90
N SER A 68 10.24 -12.25 11.51
CA SER A 68 11.18 -12.73 12.53
C SER A 68 10.45 -13.20 13.80
N LEU A 69 9.38 -12.50 14.20
CA LEU A 69 8.50 -12.86 15.31
C LEU A 69 7.79 -14.19 15.07
N GLU A 70 7.31 -14.45 13.85
CA GLU A 70 6.63 -15.70 13.49
C GLU A 70 7.56 -16.93 13.62
N HIS A 71 8.87 -16.75 13.35
CA HIS A 71 9.82 -17.86 13.38
C HIS A 71 10.43 -18.11 14.77
N LYS A 72 10.45 -17.12 15.66
CA LYS A 72 10.86 -17.23 17.08
C LYS A 72 9.96 -16.33 17.94
N ALA A 73 8.81 -16.86 18.37
CA ALA A 73 7.93 -16.21 19.33
C ALA A 73 8.62 -16.07 20.71
N THR A 74 9.46 -15.05 20.85
CA THR A 74 10.25 -14.82 22.07
C THR A 74 9.58 -13.71 22.87
N LYS A 75 9.08 -14.08 24.06
CA LYS A 75 8.26 -13.29 24.99
C LYS A 75 8.81 -11.88 25.33
N TYR A 76 10.12 -11.65 25.15
CA TYR A 76 10.83 -10.40 25.44
C TYR A 76 10.56 -9.25 24.45
N MET A 77 10.09 -9.53 23.23
CA MET A 77 9.86 -8.47 22.23
C MET A 77 8.43 -7.91 22.26
N LEU A 78 7.46 -8.65 22.84
CA LEU A 78 6.11 -8.16 23.13
C LEU A 78 6.11 -7.09 24.24
N THR A 79 7.03 -7.20 25.21
CA THR A 79 7.20 -6.18 26.25
C THR A 79 7.80 -4.87 25.73
N PHE A 80 8.58 -4.91 24.65
CA PHE A 80 9.16 -3.72 24.02
C PHE A 80 8.21 -2.99 23.07
N GLY A 81 7.14 -3.65 22.60
CA GLY A 81 6.11 -3.04 21.75
C GLY A 81 4.95 -2.40 22.54
N ILE A 82 4.87 -2.66 23.85
CA ILE A 82 3.83 -2.14 24.75
C ILE A 82 4.32 -0.93 25.57
N VAL A 83 5.64 -0.78 25.76
CA VAL A 83 6.28 0.37 26.44
C VAL A 83 6.78 1.35 25.39
#